data_AF-A0A2L2TH60-F1
#
_entry.id   AF-A0A2L2TH60-F1
#
_cell.length_a   1.000
_cell.length_b   1.000
_cell.length_c   1.000
_cell.angle_alpha   90.00
_cell.angle_beta   90.00
_cell.angle_gamma   90.00
#
_symmetry.space_group_name_H-M   'P 1'
#
loop_
_entity.id
_entity.type
_entity.pdbx_description
1 polymer ?
#
loop_
_entity_poly.entity_id
_entity_poly.type
_entity_poly.pdbx_seq_one_letter_code
_entity_poly.pdbx_strand_id
1 'polypeptide(L)'
;MDDRGILRLRRSARVLGKRSRTEFENDGTAPSPTLSVDRTPTLPIDPTPSSPSVRQATRTIRTGECLACGEDFPRSTMLSAPCTHLFCKPCAGRLVSVAMNSESFFPARCCENTISVTLRNHFSKEVVAQYEAKRIEFEIPRLERVYCSSPPCAAFIPPAQIISGVAHCTHCLTNTCVACKKKAHNGFCRKLGEEDLQSVLQLAESTGWKRCGKCGHLIEKSAGCNHMICLCGHDFCYNCGKDIRGCVCHRMPPPGVIAQPMTEEERIAIEGWDGYDDWGELEDETPCNHRWTRLLEPSNCQECGKTVQGYNIFVCRACQLVACLACRREL
;
A
#
# COMPACT_ATOMS: atom_id res chain seq x y z
N MET A 1 49.46 11.11 -42.35
CA MET A 1 48.89 11.89 -43.46
C MET A 1 47.68 12.69 -42.99
N ASP A 2 47.78 13.90 -42.44
CA ASP A 2 48.71 14.58 -41.49
C ASP A 2 47.93 15.86 -41.06
N ASP A 3 47.63 16.10 -39.78
CA ASP A 3 48.47 16.54 -38.63
C ASP A 3 48.89 18.03 -38.67
N ARG A 4 48.87 18.66 -37.47
CA ARG A 4 49.25 20.06 -37.11
C ARG A 4 48.25 21.13 -37.58
N GLY A 5 47.98 22.22 -36.83
CA GLY A 5 48.44 22.76 -35.53
C GLY A 5 47.91 24.22 -35.43
N ILE A 6 47.84 24.99 -34.33
CA ILE A 6 48.50 25.06 -33.01
C ILE A 6 47.60 25.99 -32.13
N LEU A 7 47.14 25.61 -30.92
CA LEU A 7 47.72 25.90 -29.60
C LEU A 7 47.59 27.36 -29.05
N ARG A 8 46.96 27.50 -27.84
CA ARG A 8 47.28 28.36 -26.63
C ARG A 8 46.20 29.34 -26.11
N LEU A 9 46.02 29.65 -24.80
CA LEU A 9 46.39 28.98 -23.51
C LEU A 9 45.82 29.68 -22.21
N ARG A 10 45.11 28.95 -21.30
CA ARG A 10 44.92 29.22 -19.82
C ARG A 10 44.22 30.55 -19.39
N ARG A 11 43.84 30.86 -18.13
CA ARG A 11 44.12 30.36 -16.73
C ARG A 11 42.78 30.35 -15.92
N SER A 12 42.50 29.63 -14.81
CA SER A 12 43.23 28.80 -13.81
C SER A 12 43.60 29.46 -12.45
N ALA A 13 42.82 29.15 -11.40
CA ALA A 13 43.04 29.27 -9.93
C ALA A 13 42.04 28.28 -9.23
N ARG A 14 42.22 27.58 -8.08
CA ARG A 14 42.92 27.77 -6.77
C ARG A 14 42.26 28.85 -5.88
N VAL A 15 42.00 28.67 -4.57
CA VAL A 15 42.26 27.63 -3.53
C VAL A 15 41.14 27.77 -2.43
N LEU A 16 40.84 26.98 -1.37
CA LEU A 16 41.48 25.92 -0.54
C LEU A 16 40.52 24.69 -0.41
N GLY A 17 40.27 23.89 0.66
CA GLY A 17 40.64 23.74 2.09
C GLY A 17 39.41 23.73 3.03
N LYS A 18 39.28 22.94 4.11
CA LYS A 18 40.12 21.91 4.77
C LYS A 18 39.26 20.68 5.22
N ARG A 19 39.90 19.56 5.63
CA ARG A 19 39.26 18.39 6.27
C ARG A 19 39.98 17.95 7.57
N SER A 20 39.18 17.48 8.53
CA SER A 20 39.32 16.31 9.44
C SER A 20 40.65 15.92 10.14
N ARG A 21 40.54 15.63 11.45
CA ARG A 21 41.44 14.81 12.32
C ARG A 21 40.64 14.49 13.62
N THR A 22 40.02 13.31 13.80
CA THR A 22 40.51 12.03 14.39
C THR A 22 40.92 12.09 15.87
N GLU A 23 40.60 11.03 16.62
CA GLU A 23 40.91 10.85 18.06
C GLU A 23 42.41 10.77 18.39
N PHE A 24 42.74 10.87 19.68
CA PHE A 24 43.66 9.96 20.38
C PHE A 24 43.57 10.13 21.91
N GLU A 25 43.77 9.05 22.67
CA GLU A 25 44.05 9.05 24.13
C GLU A 25 45.49 9.61 24.39
N ASN A 26 45.98 9.90 25.59
CA ASN A 26 45.90 9.15 26.85
C ASN A 26 46.49 9.94 28.05
N ASP A 27 46.26 9.41 29.27
CA ASP A 27 47.07 9.48 30.51
C ASP A 27 47.52 10.82 31.17
N GLY A 28 47.44 10.83 32.52
CA GLY A 28 48.63 11.18 33.32
C GLY A 28 48.53 12.28 34.39
N THR A 29 48.62 11.85 35.65
CA THR A 29 49.38 12.51 36.75
C THR A 29 48.84 13.79 37.41
N ALA A 30 48.60 13.71 38.73
CA ALA A 30 48.49 14.85 39.65
C ALA A 30 49.87 15.17 40.30
N PRO A 31 50.05 16.38 40.87
CA PRO A 31 50.18 16.40 42.34
C PRO A 31 49.54 17.63 43.03
N SER A 32 49.32 17.50 44.34
CA SER A 32 48.99 18.60 45.26
C SER A 32 50.19 19.51 45.54
N PRO A 33 49.97 20.68 46.19
CA PRO A 33 50.40 20.77 47.59
C PRO A 33 49.37 21.39 48.57
N THR A 34 49.66 21.29 49.86
CA THR A 34 48.91 21.83 51.02
C THR A 34 49.22 23.32 51.23
N LEU A 35 48.33 24.17 51.78
CA LEU A 35 48.00 24.44 53.21
C LEU A 35 46.96 25.63 53.25
N SER A 36 46.22 25.99 54.31
CA SER A 36 45.89 25.37 55.62
C SER A 36 44.75 26.13 56.35
N VAL A 37 43.88 25.38 57.05
CA VAL A 37 43.19 25.68 58.34
C VAL A 37 42.63 27.10 58.63
N ASP A 38 41.29 27.21 58.70
CA ASP A 38 40.51 27.57 59.92
C ASP A 38 39.00 27.46 59.64
N ARG A 39 38.10 27.54 60.62
CA ARG A 39 37.71 26.58 61.67
C ARG A 39 36.39 27.09 62.29
N THR A 40 35.29 26.37 62.06
CA THR A 40 34.06 26.36 62.91
C THR A 40 33.24 27.68 63.08
N PRO A 41 32.00 27.63 63.63
CA PRO A 41 31.14 26.46 63.92
C PRO A 41 29.78 26.46 63.18
N THR A 42 29.15 25.29 63.13
CA THR A 42 27.74 25.10 62.78
C THR A 42 26.81 25.32 63.98
N LEU A 43 25.57 25.73 63.72
CA LEU A 43 24.41 25.48 64.59
C LEU A 43 23.20 25.02 63.74
N PRO A 44 22.26 24.24 64.30
CA PRO A 44 21.27 23.49 63.53
C PRO A 44 19.99 24.30 63.23
N ILE A 45 19.25 23.84 62.22
CA ILE A 45 17.84 24.21 61.98
C ILE A 45 17.05 22.90 61.89
N ASP A 46 16.12 22.69 62.83
CA ASP A 46 15.29 21.49 62.93
C ASP A 46 14.19 21.42 61.83
N PRO A 47 13.68 20.21 61.51
CA PRO A 47 12.74 20.01 60.41
C PRO A 47 11.32 20.47 60.77
N THR A 48 10.78 21.43 60.02
CA THR A 48 9.38 21.90 60.15
C THR A 48 8.42 21.05 59.30
N PRO A 49 7.47 20.30 59.90
CA PRO A 49 6.67 19.31 59.18
C PRO A 49 5.29 19.86 58.74
N SER A 50 5.23 20.76 57.75
CA SER A 50 3.93 21.14 57.15
C SER A 50 4.02 21.72 55.74
N SER A 51 3.69 20.91 54.73
CA SER A 51 3.15 21.37 53.43
C SER A 51 2.37 20.24 52.76
N PRO A 52 1.04 20.16 52.97
CA PRO A 52 0.21 19.22 52.22
C PRO A 52 0.12 19.66 50.75
N SER A 53 -0.04 18.67 49.86
CA SER A 53 -0.30 18.88 48.43
C SER A 53 0.84 19.39 47.53
N VAL A 54 2.01 18.74 47.59
CA VAL A 54 2.62 18.27 46.33
C VAL A 54 1.92 16.97 45.91
N ARG A 55 0.63 17.08 45.54
CA ARG A 55 -0.01 16.01 44.76
C ARG A 55 0.66 16.03 43.39
N GLN A 56 1.56 15.07 43.13
CA GLN A 56 2.03 14.83 41.76
C GLN A 56 0.81 14.45 40.91
N ALA A 57 0.28 15.43 40.19
CA ALA A 57 -0.75 15.23 39.18
C ALA A 57 -0.12 14.61 37.94
N THR A 58 0.39 13.38 38.08
CA THR A 58 0.69 12.47 36.98
C THR A 58 -0.62 12.20 36.23
N ARG A 59 -0.94 13.10 35.29
CA ARG A 59 -2.01 12.91 34.31
C ARG A 59 -1.65 11.65 33.52
N THR A 60 -2.18 10.51 33.95
CA THR A 60 -2.05 9.23 33.27
C THR A 60 -2.52 9.44 31.83
N ILE A 61 -1.56 9.43 30.91
CA ILE A 61 -1.81 9.69 29.50
C ILE A 61 -2.65 8.52 29.01
N ARG A 62 -3.93 8.76 28.74
CA ARG A 62 -4.83 7.71 28.26
C ARG A 62 -4.31 7.20 26.92
N THR A 63 -3.81 5.96 26.90
CA THR A 63 -3.36 5.26 25.71
C THR A 63 -4.51 4.51 25.03
N GLY A 64 -4.24 3.97 23.86
CA GLY A 64 -5.08 2.98 23.21
C GLY A 64 -4.29 2.23 22.14
N GLU A 65 -4.64 0.97 21.96
CA GLU A 65 -4.09 0.09 20.93
C GLU A 65 -4.38 0.65 19.53
N CYS A 66 -3.36 0.73 18.68
CA CYS A 66 -3.52 1.01 17.25
C CYS A 66 -3.99 -0.26 16.52
N LEU A 67 -5.18 -0.19 15.93
CA LEU A 67 -5.83 -1.31 15.24
C LEU A 67 -4.92 -2.03 14.22
N ALA A 68 -4.04 -1.27 13.56
CA ALA A 68 -3.22 -1.70 12.43
C ALA A 68 -1.82 -2.22 12.81
N CYS A 69 -1.30 -1.97 14.02
CA CYS A 69 -0.01 -2.53 14.48
C CYS A 69 -0.09 -3.28 15.81
N GLY A 70 -1.06 -3.02 16.68
CA GLY A 70 -1.18 -3.64 18.01
C GLY A 70 -0.37 -2.94 19.12
N GLU A 71 0.24 -1.80 18.83
CA GLU A 71 1.00 -1.00 19.80
C GLU A 71 0.14 0.10 20.42
N ASP A 72 0.40 0.44 21.68
CA ASP A 72 -0.30 1.51 22.43
C ASP A 72 0.26 2.91 22.09
N PHE A 73 -0.62 3.89 21.88
CA PHE A 73 -0.24 5.29 21.68
C PHE A 73 -1.12 6.25 22.50
N PRO A 74 -0.66 7.47 22.84
CA PRO A 74 -1.49 8.50 23.45
C PRO A 74 -2.72 8.82 22.59
N ARG A 75 -3.95 8.60 23.10
CA ARG A 75 -5.20 8.76 22.34
C ARG A 75 -5.37 10.16 21.74
N SER A 76 -4.83 11.18 22.40
CA SER A 76 -4.79 12.58 21.93
C SER A 76 -3.94 12.80 20.67
N THR A 77 -3.23 11.78 20.19
CA THR A 77 -2.42 11.83 18.96
C THR A 77 -2.86 10.82 17.91
N MET A 78 -3.83 9.95 18.23
CA MET A 78 -4.34 8.92 17.33
C MET A 78 -5.48 9.46 16.47
N LEU A 79 -5.64 8.88 15.28
CA LEU A 79 -6.84 9.03 14.49
C LEU A 79 -7.92 8.09 15.07
N SER A 80 -9.10 8.63 15.38
CA SER A 80 -10.31 7.82 15.58
C SER A 80 -11.08 7.74 14.26
N ALA A 81 -11.39 6.53 13.81
CA ALA A 81 -12.35 6.32 12.73
C ALA A 81 -13.80 6.52 13.23
N PRO A 82 -14.80 6.72 12.35
CA PRO A 82 -16.20 6.84 12.76
C PRO A 82 -16.75 5.61 13.48
N CYS A 83 -16.23 4.42 13.15
CA CYS A 83 -16.50 3.15 13.85
C CYS A 83 -15.72 2.98 15.17
N THR A 84 -15.28 4.07 15.81
CA THR A 84 -14.53 4.15 17.08
C THR A 84 -13.13 3.53 17.13
N HIS A 85 -12.71 2.76 16.13
CA HIS A 85 -11.36 2.19 16.06
C HIS A 85 -10.27 3.26 15.97
N LEU A 86 -9.11 2.99 16.59
CA LEU A 86 -7.99 3.91 16.68
C LEU A 86 -6.82 3.51 15.78
N PHE A 87 -6.14 4.50 15.21
CA PHE A 87 -4.92 4.32 14.41
C PHE A 87 -3.84 5.31 14.85
N CYS A 88 -2.61 4.82 15.03
CA CYS A 88 -1.45 5.70 15.18
C CYS A 88 -1.16 6.45 13.86
N LYS A 89 -0.55 7.64 13.93
CA LYS A 89 -0.33 8.50 12.75
C LYS A 89 0.38 7.79 11.58
N PRO A 90 1.43 6.97 11.78
CA PRO A 90 2.06 6.22 10.68
C PRO A 90 1.11 5.23 10.00
N CYS A 91 0.29 4.49 10.76
CA CYS A 91 -0.65 3.54 10.18
C CYS A 91 -1.85 4.25 9.51
N ALA A 92 -2.33 5.36 10.06
CA ALA A 92 -3.35 6.20 9.43
C ALA A 92 -2.86 6.77 8.07
N GLY A 93 -1.63 7.28 8.03
CA GLY A 93 -1.00 7.73 6.78
C GLY A 93 -0.83 6.60 5.75
N ARG A 94 -0.43 5.40 6.20
CA ARG A 94 -0.29 4.22 5.34
C ARG A 94 -1.63 3.77 4.76
N LEU A 95 -2.70 3.75 5.56
CA LEU A 95 -4.06 3.40 5.14
C LEU A 95 -4.56 4.37 4.05
N VAL A 96 -4.33 5.67 4.22
CA VAL A 96 -4.67 6.69 3.22
C VAL A 96 -3.81 6.53 1.95
N SER A 97 -2.52 6.23 2.08
CA SER A 97 -1.64 5.95 0.93
C SER A 97 -2.10 4.74 0.11
N VAL A 98 -2.50 3.64 0.76
CA VAL A 98 -3.05 2.46 0.08
C VAL A 98 -4.35 2.80 -0.68
N ALA A 99 -5.22 3.63 -0.11
CA ALA A 99 -6.43 4.11 -0.79
C ALA A 99 -6.11 5.02 -1.99
N MET A 100 -5.12 5.92 -1.87
CA MET A 100 -4.69 6.79 -2.99
C MET A 100 -4.03 6.03 -4.15
N ASN A 101 -3.42 4.86 -3.86
CA ASN A 101 -2.74 4.03 -4.85
C ASN A 101 -3.67 3.03 -5.55
N SER A 102 -4.84 2.72 -4.99
CA SER A 102 -5.77 1.73 -5.56
C SER A 102 -7.22 2.19 -5.43
N GLU A 103 -7.84 2.43 -6.57
CA GLU A 103 -9.25 2.83 -6.73
C GLU A 103 -10.22 1.86 -6.03
N SER A 104 -9.94 0.55 -6.04
CA SER A 104 -10.73 -0.47 -5.32
C SER A 104 -10.69 -0.29 -3.79
N PHE A 105 -9.66 0.37 -3.27
CA PHE A 105 -9.46 0.68 -1.86
C PHE A 105 -9.80 2.14 -1.52
N PHE A 106 -10.22 2.95 -2.50
CA PHE A 106 -10.71 4.30 -2.33
C PHE A 106 -12.24 4.32 -2.08
N PRO A 107 -12.79 5.30 -1.34
CA PRO A 107 -12.10 6.14 -0.37
C PRO A 107 -11.53 5.30 0.79
N ALA A 108 -10.60 5.85 1.58
CA ALA A 108 -10.06 5.18 2.76
C ALA A 108 -11.18 4.83 3.76
N ARG A 109 -11.26 3.56 4.17
CA ARG A 109 -12.32 3.03 5.05
C ARG A 109 -11.75 2.32 6.29
N CYS A 110 -12.53 2.29 7.36
CA CYS A 110 -12.40 1.32 8.45
C CYS A 110 -13.77 0.70 8.72
N CYS A 111 -13.82 -0.63 8.79
CA CYS A 111 -15.06 -1.39 8.63
C CYS A 111 -15.81 -0.87 7.38
N GLU A 112 -17.09 -0.56 7.50
CA GLU A 112 -17.92 -0.04 6.41
C GLU A 112 -18.00 1.50 6.39
N ASN A 113 -17.20 2.19 7.22
CA ASN A 113 -17.21 3.66 7.37
C ASN A 113 -16.00 4.33 6.69
N THR A 114 -16.26 5.41 5.95
CA THR A 114 -15.22 6.25 5.32
C THR A 114 -14.48 7.12 6.34
N ILE A 115 -13.15 7.15 6.26
CA ILE A 115 -12.29 8.02 7.07
C ILE A 115 -12.16 9.37 6.36
N SER A 116 -12.46 10.46 7.09
CA SER A 116 -12.32 11.83 6.57
C SER A 116 -10.86 12.30 6.62
N VAL A 117 -10.18 12.29 5.48
CA VAL A 117 -8.78 12.74 5.34
C VAL A 117 -8.74 14.28 5.38
N THR A 118 -8.58 14.85 6.58
CA THR A 118 -8.63 16.31 6.81
C THR A 118 -7.59 16.77 7.82
N LEU A 119 -7.28 18.07 7.82
CA LEU A 119 -6.39 18.70 8.80
C LEU A 119 -6.87 18.54 10.26
N ARG A 120 -8.20 18.50 10.47
CA ARG A 120 -8.80 18.24 11.79
C ARG A 120 -8.45 16.85 12.32
N ASN A 121 -8.22 15.90 11.42
CA ASN A 121 -7.81 14.52 11.71
C ASN A 121 -6.28 14.33 11.66
N HIS A 122 -5.52 15.41 11.89
CA HIS A 122 -4.04 15.44 11.96
C HIS A 122 -3.27 14.99 10.71
N PHE A 123 -3.92 14.90 9.54
CA PHE A 123 -3.23 14.74 8.26
C PHE A 123 -2.52 16.05 7.86
N SER A 124 -1.43 15.96 7.09
CA SER A 124 -0.72 17.13 6.57
C SER A 124 -1.50 17.78 5.42
N LYS A 125 -1.23 19.08 5.15
CA LYS A 125 -1.81 19.80 4.00
C LYS A 125 -1.57 19.06 2.68
N GLU A 126 -0.36 18.51 2.53
CA GLU A 126 0.05 17.72 1.37
C GLU A 126 -0.82 16.46 1.19
N VAL A 127 -0.99 15.64 2.23
CA VAL A 127 -1.80 14.41 2.15
C VAL A 127 -3.27 14.73 1.88
N VAL A 128 -3.81 15.81 2.45
CA VAL A 128 -5.19 16.24 2.16
C VAL A 128 -5.34 16.69 0.69
N ALA A 129 -4.38 17.45 0.14
CA ALA A 129 -4.40 17.88 -1.25
C ALA A 129 -4.23 16.72 -2.24
N GLN A 130 -3.32 15.78 -1.97
CA GLN A 130 -3.13 14.57 -2.78
C GLN A 130 -4.36 13.67 -2.77
N TYR A 131 -5.00 13.50 -1.61
CA TYR A 131 -6.20 12.68 -1.47
C TYR A 131 -7.39 13.29 -2.22
N GLU A 132 -7.53 14.61 -2.19
CA GLU A 132 -8.54 15.34 -2.95
C GLU A 132 -8.29 15.26 -4.46
N ALA A 133 -7.04 15.41 -4.91
CA ALA A 133 -6.69 15.20 -6.31
C ALA A 133 -6.99 13.75 -6.78
N LYS A 134 -6.76 12.75 -5.93
CA LYS A 134 -7.13 11.36 -6.20
C LYS A 134 -8.63 11.11 -6.17
N ARG A 135 -9.41 11.85 -5.37
CA ARG A 135 -10.88 11.83 -5.44
C ARG A 135 -11.36 12.25 -6.83
N ILE A 136 -10.89 13.40 -7.32
CA ILE A 136 -11.25 13.95 -8.64
C ILE A 136 -10.77 13.03 -9.78
N GLU A 137 -9.59 12.41 -9.65
CA GLU A 137 -9.12 11.41 -10.61
C GLU A 137 -10.05 10.20 -10.67
N PHE A 138 -10.42 9.62 -9.51
CA PHE A 138 -11.20 8.39 -9.44
C PHE A 138 -12.71 8.58 -9.71
N GLU A 139 -13.27 9.77 -9.49
CA GLU A 139 -14.64 10.13 -9.87
C GLU A 139 -14.86 10.11 -11.41
N ILE A 140 -13.81 10.27 -12.22
CA ILE A 140 -13.87 10.21 -13.70
C ILE A 140 -13.64 8.76 -14.18
N PRO A 141 -14.37 8.25 -15.19
CA PRO A 141 -14.11 6.92 -15.77
C PRO A 141 -12.68 6.76 -16.32
N ARG A 142 -12.05 5.60 -16.06
CA ARG A 142 -10.65 5.30 -16.45
C ARG A 142 -10.31 5.59 -17.92
N LEU A 143 -11.26 5.36 -18.84
CA LEU A 143 -11.08 5.60 -20.27
C LEU A 143 -11.11 7.10 -20.63
N GLU A 144 -11.75 7.93 -19.83
CA GLU A 144 -11.89 9.39 -20.03
C GLU A 144 -10.76 10.17 -19.34
N ARG A 145 -10.16 9.64 -18.27
CA ARG A 145 -9.01 10.27 -17.57
C ARG A 145 -7.90 10.66 -18.55
N VAL A 146 -7.41 11.90 -18.41
CA VAL A 146 -6.28 12.43 -19.19
C VAL A 146 -5.07 12.53 -18.28
N TYR A 147 -3.94 12.03 -18.76
CA TYR A 147 -2.65 12.08 -18.07
C TYR A 147 -1.65 12.83 -18.94
N CYS A 148 -0.69 13.50 -18.32
CA CYS A 148 0.35 14.25 -19.02
C CYS A 148 1.17 13.35 -19.94
N SER A 149 1.20 13.68 -21.24
CA SER A 149 1.91 12.91 -22.28
C SER A 149 3.45 12.94 -22.17
N SER A 150 4.01 13.49 -21.10
CA SER A 150 5.44 13.46 -20.79
C SER A 150 5.69 12.28 -19.84
N PRO A 151 6.36 11.19 -20.28
CA PRO A 151 6.57 10.00 -19.46
C PRO A 151 7.19 10.23 -18.07
N PRO A 152 8.20 11.11 -17.86
CA PRO A 152 8.74 11.37 -16.52
C PRO A 152 7.82 12.22 -15.63
N CYS A 153 6.68 12.70 -16.14
CA CYS A 153 5.66 13.40 -15.35
C CYS A 153 4.44 12.50 -15.11
N ALA A 154 3.82 11.99 -16.16
CA ALA A 154 2.63 11.11 -16.15
C ALA A 154 1.44 11.58 -15.28
N ALA A 155 1.45 12.81 -14.74
CA ALA A 155 0.46 13.29 -13.80
C ALA A 155 -0.95 13.38 -14.41
N PHE A 156 -1.97 13.05 -13.63
CA PHE A 156 -3.37 13.27 -13.99
C PHE A 156 -3.63 14.77 -14.22
N ILE A 157 -4.33 15.11 -15.30
CA ILE A 157 -4.74 16.48 -15.61
C ILE A 157 -6.25 16.61 -15.37
N PRO A 158 -6.71 17.36 -14.35
CA PRO A 158 -8.12 17.49 -14.05
C PRO A 158 -8.88 18.26 -15.15
N PRO A 159 -10.20 18.05 -15.33
CA PRO A 159 -10.98 18.70 -16.39
C PRO A 159 -10.91 20.23 -16.42
N ALA A 160 -10.72 20.88 -15.26
CA ALA A 160 -10.54 22.32 -15.15
C ALA A 160 -9.25 22.86 -15.81
N GLN A 161 -8.30 21.99 -16.18
CA GLN A 161 -7.08 22.31 -16.93
C GLN A 161 -7.19 21.91 -18.41
N ILE A 162 -8.39 21.60 -18.91
CA ILE A 162 -8.66 21.24 -20.30
C ILE A 162 -9.36 22.41 -21.01
N ILE A 163 -8.74 22.92 -22.07
CA ILE A 163 -9.24 24.04 -22.89
C ILE A 163 -9.21 23.61 -24.36
N SER A 164 -10.34 23.71 -25.06
CA SER A 164 -10.46 23.42 -26.50
C SER A 164 -9.86 22.07 -26.96
N GLY A 165 -10.01 21.02 -26.14
CA GLY A 165 -9.48 19.67 -26.43
C GLY A 165 -7.99 19.48 -26.13
N VAL A 166 -7.34 20.47 -25.51
CA VAL A 166 -5.95 20.42 -25.04
C VAL A 166 -5.91 20.48 -23.52
N ALA A 167 -5.26 19.50 -22.89
CA ALA A 167 -5.05 19.42 -21.45
C ALA A 167 -3.67 19.99 -21.08
N HIS A 168 -3.64 20.99 -20.20
CA HIS A 168 -2.41 21.70 -19.80
C HIS A 168 -1.88 21.18 -18.46
N CYS A 169 -0.74 20.47 -18.46
CA CYS A 169 -0.16 19.94 -17.23
C CYS A 169 0.55 21.04 -16.41
N THR A 170 0.02 21.39 -15.23
CA THR A 170 0.64 22.38 -14.34
C THR A 170 1.95 21.93 -13.68
N HIS A 171 2.30 20.64 -13.72
CA HIS A 171 3.55 20.12 -13.13
C HIS A 171 4.79 20.28 -14.03
N CYS A 172 4.63 20.17 -15.35
CA CYS A 172 5.74 20.24 -16.31
C CYS A 172 5.41 21.03 -17.59
N LEU A 173 4.37 21.87 -17.54
CA LEU A 173 3.89 22.78 -18.59
C LEU A 173 3.66 22.12 -19.96
N THR A 174 3.49 20.79 -19.97
CA THR A 174 3.33 20.00 -21.20
C THR A 174 1.86 19.89 -21.57
N ASN A 175 1.53 20.37 -22.77
CA ASN A 175 0.21 20.26 -23.35
C ASN A 175 -0.01 18.86 -23.95
N THR A 176 -1.15 18.25 -23.64
CA THR A 176 -1.59 16.92 -24.09
C THR A 176 -2.85 17.05 -24.94
N CYS A 177 -2.92 16.38 -26.09
CA CYS A 177 -4.14 16.30 -26.89
C CYS A 177 -5.11 15.30 -26.25
N VAL A 178 -6.31 15.73 -25.87
CA VAL A 178 -7.30 14.86 -25.19
C VAL A 178 -7.72 13.69 -26.08
N ALA A 179 -7.84 13.91 -27.40
CA ALA A 179 -8.37 12.92 -28.34
C ALA A 179 -7.45 11.72 -28.59
N CYS A 180 -6.12 11.89 -28.55
CA CYS A 180 -5.15 10.78 -28.71
C CYS A 180 -4.27 10.52 -27.50
N LYS A 181 -4.37 11.34 -26.44
CA LYS A 181 -3.54 11.31 -25.21
C LYS A 181 -2.01 11.44 -25.45
N LYS A 182 -1.60 11.81 -26.67
CA LYS A 182 -0.22 12.18 -27.03
C LYS A 182 0.02 13.67 -26.81
N LYS A 183 1.28 14.13 -26.98
CA LYS A 183 1.65 15.55 -26.93
C LYS A 183 0.74 16.38 -27.86
N ALA A 184 0.31 17.54 -27.40
CA ALA A 184 -0.52 18.44 -28.19
C ALA A 184 0.15 18.81 -29.52
N HIS A 185 -0.67 18.87 -30.57
CA HIS A 185 -0.27 19.09 -31.95
C HIS A 185 -1.30 20.00 -32.63
N ASN A 186 -0.89 20.64 -33.71
CA ASN A 186 -1.80 21.40 -34.58
C ASN A 186 -2.38 20.48 -35.67
N GLY A 187 -3.48 20.88 -36.30
CA GLY A 187 -4.12 20.11 -37.37
C GLY A 187 -4.79 18.81 -36.91
N PHE A 188 -5.16 17.96 -37.88
CA PHE A 188 -5.94 16.75 -37.62
C PHE A 188 -5.24 15.78 -36.67
N CYS A 189 -5.97 15.33 -35.65
CA CYS A 189 -5.55 14.27 -34.74
C CYS A 189 -5.49 12.95 -35.51
N ARG A 190 -4.29 12.59 -36.00
CA ARG A 190 -4.04 11.32 -36.70
C ARG A 190 -4.32 10.17 -35.74
N LYS A 191 -5.49 9.54 -35.91
CA LYS A 191 -5.76 8.19 -35.40
C LYS A 191 -4.67 7.26 -35.92
N LEU A 192 -4.42 6.14 -35.24
CA LEU A 192 -3.61 5.06 -35.81
C LEU A 192 -4.15 4.75 -37.21
N GLY A 193 -3.25 4.65 -38.19
CA GLY A 193 -3.62 4.24 -39.54
C GLY A 193 -4.22 2.83 -39.53
N GLU A 194 -4.93 2.47 -40.59
CA GLU A 194 -5.48 1.11 -40.71
C GLU A 194 -4.34 0.06 -40.73
N GLU A 195 -3.20 0.41 -41.34
CA GLU A 195 -1.94 -0.35 -41.30
C GLU A 195 -1.34 -0.44 -39.88
N ASP A 196 -1.29 0.67 -39.13
CA ASP A 196 -0.82 0.67 -37.74
C ASP A 196 -1.70 -0.24 -36.86
N LEU A 197 -3.02 -0.13 -37.02
CA LEU A 197 -4.01 -0.89 -36.26
C LEU A 197 -3.94 -2.38 -36.60
N GLN A 198 -3.83 -2.73 -37.88
CA GLN A 198 -3.71 -4.12 -38.31
C GLN A 198 -2.40 -4.74 -37.82
N SER A 199 -1.30 -3.99 -37.84
CA SER A 199 0.00 -4.42 -37.29
C SER A 199 -0.08 -4.68 -35.78
N VAL A 200 -0.78 -3.81 -35.03
CA VAL A 200 -1.01 -3.98 -33.59
C VAL A 200 -1.93 -5.18 -33.29
N LEU A 201 -2.93 -5.46 -34.14
CA LEU A 201 -3.78 -6.65 -34.00
C LEU A 201 -3.00 -7.95 -34.29
N GLN A 202 -2.17 -7.97 -35.33
CA GLN A 202 -1.31 -9.12 -35.64
C GLN A 202 -0.24 -9.38 -34.56
N LEU A 203 0.32 -8.31 -33.97
CA LEU A 203 1.17 -8.42 -32.78
C LEU A 203 0.41 -8.99 -31.59
N ALA A 204 -0.84 -8.57 -31.36
CA ALA A 204 -1.67 -9.09 -30.28
C ALA A 204 -1.99 -10.58 -30.44
N GLU A 205 -2.29 -11.04 -31.67
CA GLU A 205 -2.54 -12.46 -31.95
C GLU A 205 -1.29 -13.31 -31.71
N SER A 206 -0.13 -12.87 -32.21
CA SER A 206 1.15 -13.59 -32.06
C SER A 206 1.71 -13.58 -30.63
N THR A 207 1.40 -12.58 -29.82
CA THR A 207 1.77 -12.49 -28.38
C THR A 207 0.71 -13.07 -27.44
N GLY A 208 -0.47 -13.46 -27.96
CA GLY A 208 -1.58 -13.96 -27.16
C GLY A 208 -2.30 -12.90 -26.31
N TRP A 209 -2.07 -11.60 -26.56
CA TRP A 209 -2.83 -10.51 -25.97
C TRP A 209 -4.33 -10.64 -26.27
N LYS A 210 -5.18 -10.18 -25.34
CA LYS A 210 -6.64 -10.37 -25.44
C LYS A 210 -7.37 -9.04 -25.59
N ARG A 211 -8.38 -9.02 -26.46
CA ARG A 211 -9.31 -7.89 -26.57
C ARG A 211 -10.45 -8.04 -25.57
N CYS A 212 -10.75 -6.97 -24.83
CA CYS A 212 -11.91 -6.90 -23.95
C CYS A 212 -13.21 -6.98 -24.75
N GLY A 213 -14.09 -7.93 -24.42
CA GLY A 213 -15.36 -8.14 -25.13
C GLY A 213 -16.33 -6.95 -25.11
N LYS A 214 -16.25 -6.06 -24.10
CA LYS A 214 -17.15 -4.91 -23.94
C LYS A 214 -16.63 -3.59 -24.50
N CYS A 215 -15.31 -3.38 -24.59
CA CYS A 215 -14.73 -2.11 -25.07
C CYS A 215 -13.61 -2.24 -26.12
N GLY A 216 -13.31 -3.47 -26.59
CA GLY A 216 -12.36 -3.75 -27.67
C GLY A 216 -10.88 -3.47 -27.36
N HIS A 217 -10.54 -2.92 -26.18
CA HIS A 217 -9.17 -2.64 -25.74
C HIS A 217 -8.33 -3.91 -25.70
N LEU A 218 -7.09 -3.82 -26.17
CA LEU A 218 -6.07 -4.85 -25.96
C LEU A 218 -5.57 -4.84 -24.52
N ILE A 219 -5.32 -6.04 -24.00
CA ILE A 219 -4.87 -6.32 -22.64
C ILE A 219 -3.78 -7.37 -22.75
N GLU A 220 -2.60 -7.02 -22.22
CA GLU A 220 -1.51 -7.94 -21.96
C GLU A 220 -1.66 -8.60 -20.58
N LYS A 221 -1.12 -9.80 -20.42
CA LYS A 221 -0.98 -10.49 -19.14
C LYS A 221 0.45 -11.01 -19.00
N SER A 222 1.21 -10.43 -18.07
CA SER A 222 2.59 -10.84 -17.78
C SER A 222 2.68 -12.11 -16.92
N ALA A 223 1.78 -12.29 -15.94
CA ALA A 223 1.77 -13.44 -15.03
C ALA A 223 0.39 -13.63 -14.36
N GLY A 224 0.28 -14.65 -13.49
CA GLY A 224 -0.81 -14.75 -12.50
C GLY A 224 -2.12 -15.37 -12.97
N CYS A 225 -3.23 -15.02 -12.30
CA CYS A 225 -4.56 -15.59 -12.49
C CYS A 225 -5.14 -15.30 -13.89
N ASN A 226 -6.12 -16.10 -14.33
CA ASN A 226 -6.89 -15.82 -15.55
C ASN A 226 -8.09 -14.89 -15.32
N HIS A 227 -8.39 -14.48 -14.08
CA HIS A 227 -9.36 -13.41 -13.81
C HIS A 227 -8.74 -12.04 -14.07
N MET A 228 -9.27 -11.32 -15.06
CA MET A 228 -8.82 -9.98 -15.44
C MET A 228 -9.98 -8.99 -15.38
N ILE A 229 -9.68 -7.75 -15.00
CA ILE A 229 -10.63 -6.64 -15.00
C ILE A 229 -10.11 -5.57 -15.97
N CYS A 230 -10.87 -5.28 -17.02
CA CYS A 230 -10.49 -4.25 -18.00
C CYS A 230 -10.63 -2.84 -17.41
N LEU A 231 -9.97 -1.85 -18.03
CA LEU A 231 -10.15 -0.42 -17.72
C LEU A 231 -11.60 0.06 -17.85
N CYS A 232 -12.46 -0.62 -18.63
CA CYS A 232 -13.90 -0.34 -18.67
C CYS A 232 -14.72 -0.98 -17.53
N GLY A 233 -14.08 -1.64 -16.56
CA GLY A 233 -14.74 -2.34 -15.45
C GLY A 233 -15.19 -3.79 -15.75
N HIS A 234 -15.02 -4.29 -16.98
CA HIS A 234 -15.43 -5.65 -17.33
C HIS A 234 -14.56 -6.74 -16.67
N ASP A 235 -15.20 -7.60 -15.88
CA ASP A 235 -14.71 -8.85 -15.31
C ASP A 235 -14.75 -10.01 -16.33
N PHE A 236 -13.60 -10.47 -16.80
CA PHE A 236 -13.50 -11.50 -17.84
C PHE A 236 -12.34 -12.48 -17.64
N CYS A 237 -12.44 -13.63 -18.30
CA CYS A 237 -11.42 -14.67 -18.30
C CYS A 237 -10.41 -14.45 -19.43
N TYR A 238 -9.13 -14.28 -19.10
CA TYR A 238 -8.06 -14.10 -20.10
C TYR A 238 -7.86 -15.33 -21.02
N ASN A 239 -8.19 -16.53 -20.54
CA ASN A 239 -8.06 -17.75 -21.33
C ASN A 239 -9.16 -17.87 -22.41
N CYS A 240 -10.43 -17.68 -22.02
CA CYS A 240 -11.59 -17.94 -22.89
C CYS A 240 -12.30 -16.68 -23.42
N GLY A 241 -11.91 -15.48 -22.99
CA GLY A 241 -12.49 -14.18 -23.42
C GLY A 241 -13.87 -13.84 -22.85
N LYS A 242 -14.58 -14.79 -22.24
CA LYS A 242 -15.95 -14.64 -21.71
C LYS A 242 -15.98 -13.98 -20.32
N ASP A 243 -17.13 -13.45 -19.92
CA ASP A 243 -17.41 -12.97 -18.55
C ASP A 243 -17.01 -14.01 -17.51
N ILE A 244 -16.39 -13.55 -16.41
CA ILE A 244 -15.74 -14.43 -15.42
C ILE A 244 -16.71 -15.45 -14.79
N ARG A 245 -17.98 -15.07 -14.66
CA ARG A 245 -19.05 -15.85 -14.04
C ARG A 245 -19.59 -16.96 -14.95
N GLY A 246 -19.32 -16.88 -16.26
CA GLY A 246 -19.85 -17.78 -17.29
C GLY A 246 -18.82 -18.70 -17.94
N CYS A 247 -17.59 -18.79 -17.42
CA CYS A 247 -16.53 -19.62 -18.01
C CYS A 247 -16.05 -20.73 -17.07
N VAL A 248 -16.00 -21.98 -17.57
CA VAL A 248 -15.53 -23.15 -16.81
C VAL A 248 -14.01 -23.15 -16.52
N CYS A 249 -13.23 -22.27 -17.17
CA CYS A 249 -11.79 -22.11 -16.97
C CYS A 249 -11.38 -21.63 -15.55
N HIS A 250 -12.33 -21.43 -14.63
CA HIS A 250 -12.10 -21.13 -13.22
C HIS A 250 -12.38 -22.31 -12.29
N ARG A 251 -12.96 -23.40 -12.82
CA ARG A 251 -13.22 -24.67 -12.10
C ARG A 251 -12.23 -25.77 -12.49
N MET A 252 -11.57 -25.63 -13.64
CA MET A 252 -10.51 -26.53 -14.08
C MET A 252 -9.20 -26.22 -13.32
N PRO A 253 -8.43 -27.23 -12.86
CA PRO A 253 -7.06 -27.02 -12.43
C PRO A 253 -6.20 -26.51 -13.59
N PRO A 254 -5.05 -25.83 -13.32
CA PRO A 254 -4.21 -25.29 -14.39
C PRO A 254 -3.65 -26.40 -15.28
N PRO A 255 -3.62 -26.20 -16.62
CA PRO A 255 -3.11 -27.20 -17.55
C PRO A 255 -1.64 -27.51 -17.25
N GLY A 256 -1.35 -28.77 -16.94
CA GLY A 256 -0.08 -29.23 -16.38
C GLY A 256 -0.26 -30.07 -15.10
N VAL A 257 -1.35 -29.86 -14.36
CA VAL A 257 -1.77 -30.79 -13.30
C VAL A 257 -2.45 -31.99 -13.97
N ILE A 258 -1.67 -33.03 -14.25
CA ILE A 258 -2.21 -34.36 -14.50
C ILE A 258 -2.80 -34.83 -13.17
N ALA A 259 -4.10 -35.09 -13.11
CA ALA A 259 -4.68 -35.82 -11.99
C ALA A 259 -4.01 -37.19 -11.96
N GLN A 260 -3.35 -37.54 -10.86
CA GLN A 260 -2.77 -38.87 -10.71
C GLN A 260 -3.90 -39.90 -10.88
N PRO A 261 -3.71 -40.98 -11.65
CA PRO A 261 -4.71 -42.02 -11.75
C PRO A 261 -4.91 -42.61 -10.35
N MET A 262 -6.12 -42.46 -9.80
CA MET A 262 -6.45 -42.96 -8.47
C MET A 262 -6.05 -44.43 -8.35
N THR A 263 -5.37 -44.75 -7.25
CA THR A 263 -4.92 -46.11 -7.00
C THR A 263 -6.12 -47.05 -6.80
N GLU A 264 -5.89 -48.35 -6.85
CA GLU A 264 -6.99 -49.30 -6.64
C GLU A 264 -7.50 -49.23 -5.19
N GLU A 265 -6.64 -48.91 -4.22
CA GLU A 265 -7.04 -48.64 -2.84
C GLU A 265 -7.96 -47.41 -2.74
N GLU A 266 -7.65 -46.31 -3.45
CA GLU A 266 -8.49 -45.10 -3.48
C GLU A 266 -9.84 -45.34 -4.20
N ARG A 267 -9.90 -46.30 -5.13
CA ARG A 267 -11.15 -46.71 -5.80
C ARG A 267 -12.04 -47.52 -4.86
N ILE A 268 -11.46 -48.54 -4.21
CA ILE A 268 -12.13 -49.40 -3.24
C ILE A 268 -12.68 -48.59 -2.06
N ALA A 269 -11.94 -47.57 -1.60
CA ALA A 269 -12.35 -46.67 -0.52
C ALA A 269 -13.60 -45.81 -0.83
N ILE A 270 -14.01 -45.71 -2.11
CA ILE A 270 -15.24 -45.00 -2.52
C ILE A 270 -16.34 -45.99 -2.89
N GLU A 271 -16.00 -47.13 -3.51
CA GLU A 271 -16.98 -48.16 -3.89
C GLU A 271 -17.50 -48.98 -2.71
N GLY A 272 -16.75 -49.06 -1.60
CA GLY A 272 -17.15 -49.68 -0.33
C GLY A 272 -17.74 -48.71 0.70
N TRP A 273 -18.46 -47.67 0.28
CA TRP A 273 -19.14 -46.71 1.18
C TRP A 273 -20.67 -46.77 1.05
N ASP A 274 -21.23 -47.95 1.30
CA ASP A 274 -22.64 -48.10 1.64
C ASP A 274 -22.95 -47.32 2.94
N GLY A 275 -23.78 -46.29 2.81
CA GLY A 275 -23.92 -45.25 3.82
C GLY A 275 -24.87 -45.58 4.97
N TYR A 276 -24.58 -44.96 6.11
CA TYR A 276 -25.31 -44.96 7.38
C TYR A 276 -24.90 -46.08 8.37
N ASP A 277 -25.04 -45.78 9.67
CA ASP A 277 -24.85 -46.68 10.83
C ASP A 277 -23.45 -47.25 11.15
N ASP A 278 -22.45 -46.38 11.37
CA ASP A 278 -21.64 -46.44 12.62
C ASP A 278 -20.98 -45.07 12.94
N TRP A 279 -21.49 -44.37 13.97
CA TRP A 279 -20.86 -43.16 14.51
C TRP A 279 -20.09 -43.51 15.79
N GLY A 280 -18.90 -44.11 15.61
CA GLY A 280 -17.96 -44.31 16.72
C GLY A 280 -17.56 -42.97 17.35
N GLU A 281 -17.68 -42.89 18.67
CA GLU A 281 -17.41 -41.66 19.44
C GLU A 281 -15.95 -41.22 19.30
N LEU A 282 -15.74 -40.07 18.64
CA LEU A 282 -14.47 -39.34 18.61
C LEU A 282 -14.70 -37.89 19.10
N GLU A 283 -15.19 -37.78 20.33
CA GLU A 283 -14.81 -36.64 21.18
C GLU A 283 -13.26 -36.67 21.30
N ASP A 284 -12.53 -35.57 21.18
CA ASP A 284 -12.89 -34.22 21.62
C ASP A 284 -12.26 -33.15 20.70
N GLU A 285 -13.05 -32.22 20.16
CA GLU A 285 -12.52 -31.07 19.40
C GLU A 285 -11.86 -30.08 20.36
N THR A 286 -10.56 -30.26 20.66
CA THR A 286 -9.80 -29.26 21.42
C THR A 286 -9.85 -27.91 20.70
N PRO A 287 -10.52 -26.87 21.25
CA PRO A 287 -10.74 -25.63 20.51
C PRO A 287 -9.39 -24.95 20.25
N CYS A 288 -9.08 -24.68 18.98
CA CYS A 288 -7.78 -24.15 18.61
C CYS A 288 -7.56 -22.76 19.22
N ASN A 289 -6.80 -22.66 20.31
CA ASN A 289 -6.49 -21.38 20.96
C ASN A 289 -5.79 -20.42 19.97
N HIS A 290 -6.56 -19.50 19.40
CA HIS A 290 -6.18 -18.87 18.14
C HIS A 290 -5.12 -17.78 18.29
N ARG A 291 -3.84 -18.15 18.05
CA ARG A 291 -2.72 -17.19 18.07
C ARG A 291 -2.56 -16.48 16.73
N TRP A 292 -3.32 -15.40 16.54
CA TRP A 292 -3.39 -14.61 15.31
C TRP A 292 -2.08 -13.89 14.92
N THR A 293 -1.72 -13.97 13.64
CA THR A 293 -0.73 -13.13 12.96
C THR A 293 -1.44 -12.26 11.92
N ARG A 294 -1.06 -10.99 11.79
CA ARG A 294 -1.63 -10.10 10.77
C ARG A 294 -1.00 -10.41 9.41
N LEU A 295 -1.82 -10.63 8.39
CA LEU A 295 -1.35 -10.66 7.00
C LEU A 295 -1.28 -9.22 6.48
N LEU A 296 -0.17 -8.89 5.79
CA LEU A 296 0.05 -7.57 5.20
C LEU A 296 -0.57 -7.43 3.79
N GLU A 297 -1.03 -8.54 3.23
CA GLU A 297 -1.67 -8.62 1.91
C GLU A 297 -3.18 -8.79 2.04
N PRO A 298 -4.00 -8.27 1.10
CA PRO A 298 -5.44 -8.48 1.11
C PRO A 298 -5.79 -9.96 0.92
N SER A 299 -6.72 -10.48 1.72
CA SER A 299 -7.22 -11.86 1.59
C SER A 299 -8.69 -11.96 2.00
N ASN A 300 -9.32 -13.10 1.72
CA ASN A 300 -10.71 -13.36 2.08
C ASN A 300 -10.79 -13.92 3.50
N CYS A 301 -11.78 -13.46 4.27
CA CYS A 301 -12.17 -14.11 5.51
C CYS A 301 -12.83 -15.45 5.21
N GLN A 302 -12.41 -16.54 5.85
CA GLN A 302 -13.06 -17.85 5.69
C GLN A 302 -14.46 -17.85 6.31
N GLU A 303 -14.65 -17.25 7.50
CA GLU A 303 -15.96 -17.12 8.14
C GLU A 303 -17.00 -16.34 7.31
N CYS A 304 -16.79 -15.03 7.13
CA CYS A 304 -17.81 -14.14 6.52
C CYS A 304 -17.67 -13.98 5.01
N GLY A 305 -16.74 -14.67 4.35
CA GLY A 305 -16.46 -14.59 2.90
C GLY A 305 -15.95 -13.24 2.37
N LYS A 306 -16.05 -12.15 3.16
CA LYS A 306 -15.66 -10.79 2.74
C LYS A 306 -14.16 -10.73 2.42
N THR A 307 -13.80 -10.14 1.28
CA THR A 307 -12.42 -9.73 0.96
C THR A 307 -12.03 -8.54 1.83
N VAL A 308 -10.93 -8.65 2.57
CA VAL A 308 -10.50 -7.64 3.55
C VAL A 308 -9.08 -7.16 3.25
N GLN A 309 -8.88 -5.84 3.30
CA GLN A 309 -7.59 -5.20 3.05
C GLN A 309 -6.52 -5.65 4.07
N GLY A 310 -5.26 -5.70 3.63
CA GLY A 310 -4.07 -6.24 4.33
C GLY A 310 -3.61 -5.55 5.62
N TYR A 311 -4.54 -5.05 6.43
CA TYR A 311 -4.33 -4.74 7.86
C TYR A 311 -5.44 -5.30 8.75
N ASN A 312 -6.59 -5.71 8.20
CA ASN A 312 -7.76 -6.18 8.95
C ASN A 312 -8.01 -7.68 8.77
N ILE A 313 -7.04 -8.43 8.24
CA ILE A 313 -7.12 -9.86 7.93
C ILE A 313 -5.94 -10.59 8.61
N PHE A 314 -6.22 -11.74 9.24
CA PHE A 314 -5.29 -12.42 10.13
C PHE A 314 -5.28 -13.92 9.85
N VAL A 315 -4.12 -14.56 10.02
CA VAL A 315 -3.96 -16.03 9.97
C VAL A 315 -3.62 -16.57 11.36
N CYS A 316 -4.27 -17.64 11.79
CA CYS A 316 -3.95 -18.32 13.03
C CYS A 316 -2.66 -19.14 12.89
N ARG A 317 -1.68 -18.97 13.80
CA ARG A 317 -0.40 -19.70 13.73
C ARG A 317 -0.54 -21.23 13.88
N ALA A 318 -1.61 -21.69 14.53
CA ALA A 318 -1.85 -23.11 14.79
C ALA A 318 -2.65 -23.75 13.65
N CYS A 319 -3.93 -23.41 13.50
CA CYS A 319 -4.81 -24.03 12.49
C CYS A 319 -4.78 -23.39 11.09
N GLN A 320 -3.98 -22.36 10.84
CA GLN A 320 -3.92 -21.60 9.58
C GLN A 320 -5.25 -20.94 9.12
N LEU A 321 -6.29 -20.95 9.96
CA LEU A 321 -7.56 -20.26 9.70
C LEU A 321 -7.31 -18.77 9.41
N VAL A 322 -7.92 -18.25 8.33
CA VAL A 322 -7.81 -16.87 7.88
C VAL A 322 -9.10 -16.11 8.19
N ALA A 323 -9.10 -15.36 9.30
CA ALA A 323 -10.25 -14.62 9.79
C ALA A 323 -10.03 -13.11 9.77
N CYS A 324 -11.08 -12.35 9.45
CA CYS A 324 -11.03 -10.89 9.53
C CYS A 324 -11.13 -10.41 10.98
N LEU A 325 -10.74 -9.15 11.21
CA LEU A 325 -10.72 -8.48 12.51
C LEU A 325 -12.00 -8.62 13.35
N ALA A 326 -13.17 -8.75 12.71
CA ALA A 326 -14.44 -8.97 13.39
C ALA A 326 -14.56 -10.43 13.84
N CYS A 327 -14.67 -11.36 12.89
CA CYS A 327 -14.86 -12.79 13.16
C CYS A 327 -13.80 -13.38 14.10
N ARG A 328 -12.53 -12.91 14.03
CA ARG A 328 -11.45 -13.34 14.94
C ARG A 328 -11.55 -12.84 16.40
N ARG A 329 -12.70 -12.30 16.78
CA ARG A 329 -13.11 -11.95 18.16
C ARG A 329 -14.34 -12.74 18.62
N GLU A 330 -14.96 -13.46 17.68
CA GLU A 330 -16.08 -14.38 17.84
C GLU A 330 -15.58 -15.84 17.77
N LEU A 331 -14.25 -16.01 17.62
CA LEU A 331 -13.41 -17.20 17.60
C LEU A 331 -12.21 -17.01 18.53
#